data_AF-A0A6J0V9S1-F1
#
_entry.id   AF-A0A6J0V9S1-F1
#
_cell.length_a   1.000
_cell.length_b   1.000
_cell.length_c   1.000
_cell.angle_alpha   90.00
_cell.angle_beta   90.00
_cell.angle_gamma   90.00
#
_symmetry.space_group_name_H-M   'P 1'
#
loop_
_entity.id
_entity.type
_entity.pdbx_description
1 polymer ?
#
loop_
_entity_poly.entity_id
_entity_poly.type
_entity_poly.pdbx_seq_one_letter_code
_entity_poly.pdbx_strand_id
1 'polypeptide(L)'
;MYLKITFNQQQSVFDQQQFADDDDITTVAHAELHSRISPNIWLLVGRGKAIGGKGRKKIVQPPAWAPPLLSPPPLPHPLVWRLSVAGFATRVTTTTTALLFLPGSLLLLFLRRRRCLVPWPLGLRKPRSLAPSSSPPRPPLFPSPASFMANYIHVPSGSPEVPKLDIVVSEEDPSGRGGVIVPSQVFTDGITNKLIGCYVGEEMNDVVLVRIYGNKTELLVDREEEVKSFRVLQAHGCAPQLYCTFTNGLCYEFMQGEALDPEHVCSPEIFCLIARQLAKIHAIHAHNGWIPKSNLWLKLGKYFSLIPTEFADKELQKRFLSDIPNPQVLQEEMAWMKERLSNLGSPVVLCHNDLLCKNIIYNGKQGDVKFIDYEYSGYNYLAYDIGNHFNEFAGVSEVDYSLYPSRKLQEQWLRAYLEAYKEYKGFGTDVTEKEVEVLYVQVNQFALASHFFWGLWALIQAKYSTIDFDFLGYAIVRFNQYFKMKTEVMTLTLPE
;
A
#
# COMPACT_ATOMS: atom_id res chain seq x y z
N MET A 1 -23.34 11.69 8.95
CA MET A 1 -22.79 13.06 9.02
C MET A 1 -22.19 13.43 7.67
N TYR A 2 -22.17 14.71 7.28
CA TYR A 2 -21.66 15.17 5.98
C TYR A 2 -20.27 15.80 6.09
N LEU A 3 -19.32 15.28 5.31
CA LEU A 3 -17.95 15.75 5.14
C LEU A 3 -17.94 16.79 4.00
N LYS A 4 -17.79 18.07 4.33
CA LYS A 4 -17.96 19.21 3.40
C LYS A 4 -16.62 19.84 3.01
N ILE A 5 -15.85 19.14 2.19
CA ILE A 5 -14.62 19.68 1.60
C ILE A 5 -14.98 20.92 0.76
N THR A 6 -14.20 22.00 0.91
CA THR A 6 -14.45 23.29 0.24
C THR A 6 -13.28 23.65 -0.67
N PHE A 7 -13.58 23.99 -1.93
CA PHE A 7 -12.61 23.98 -3.02
C PHE A 7 -12.11 25.38 -3.42
N ASN A 8 -10.84 25.47 -3.83
CA ASN A 8 -10.30 26.60 -4.58
C ASN A 8 -10.21 26.22 -6.07
N GLN A 9 -10.96 26.91 -6.93
CA GLN A 9 -10.65 26.94 -8.37
C GLN A 9 -9.73 28.11 -8.67
N GLN A 10 -8.52 27.83 -9.14
CA GLN A 10 -7.78 28.82 -9.93
C GLN A 10 -8.40 28.88 -11.32
N GLN A 11 -9.20 29.91 -11.59
CA GLN A 11 -9.53 30.26 -12.97
C GLN A 11 -8.37 31.06 -13.59
N SER A 12 -7.92 30.64 -14.76
CA SER A 12 -7.07 31.47 -15.62
C SER A 12 -7.86 32.70 -16.07
N VAL A 13 -7.28 33.88 -15.88
CA VAL A 13 -7.88 35.13 -16.37
C VAL A 13 -7.67 35.20 -17.89
N PHE A 14 -8.76 35.27 -18.64
CA PHE A 14 -8.79 35.69 -20.03
C PHE A 14 -9.67 36.94 -20.14
N ASP A 15 -9.15 38.00 -20.76
CA ASP A 15 -9.90 39.23 -21.00
C ASP A 15 -11.03 39.01 -22.01
N GLN A 16 -12.26 39.36 -21.61
CA GLN A 16 -13.31 39.80 -22.53
C GLN A 16 -14.08 40.98 -21.94
N GLN A 17 -14.54 41.86 -22.83
CA GLN A 17 -15.04 43.20 -22.47
C GLN A 17 -16.52 43.19 -22.07
N GLN A 18 -16.96 44.32 -21.52
CA GLN A 18 -18.34 44.57 -21.08
C GLN A 18 -19.36 44.43 -22.22
N PHE A 19 -20.50 43.83 -21.91
CA PHE A 19 -21.82 44.38 -22.23
C PHE A 19 -22.74 44.18 -21.02
N ALA A 20 -23.89 44.86 -21.00
CA ALA A 20 -24.72 45.02 -19.82
C ALA A 20 -26.16 44.49 -20.01
N ASP A 21 -26.90 44.55 -18.91
CA ASP A 21 -28.37 44.53 -18.77
C ASP A 21 -29.13 43.20 -18.75
N ASP A 22 -30.34 43.34 -18.19
CA ASP A 22 -31.45 42.42 -17.90
C ASP A 22 -31.31 41.35 -16.79
N ASP A 23 -32.28 41.41 -15.85
CA ASP A 23 -32.54 40.45 -14.79
C ASP A 23 -33.24 39.19 -15.33
N ASP A 24 -32.78 37.99 -14.97
CA ASP A 24 -33.64 36.79 -15.01
C ASP A 24 -33.32 35.77 -13.90
N ILE A 25 -34.35 35.26 -13.24
CA ILE A 25 -34.23 34.41 -12.04
C ILE A 25 -34.03 32.96 -12.48
N THR A 26 -32.78 32.62 -12.82
CA THR A 26 -32.40 31.26 -13.21
C THR A 26 -32.11 30.37 -11.99
N THR A 27 -33.06 29.46 -11.70
CA THR A 27 -32.93 28.44 -10.65
C THR A 27 -31.82 27.43 -10.99
N VAL A 28 -30.60 27.68 -10.53
CA VAL A 28 -29.46 26.77 -10.71
C VAL A 28 -29.66 25.52 -9.84
N ALA A 29 -30.05 24.42 -10.47
CA ALA A 29 -30.10 23.11 -9.82
C ALA A 29 -28.68 22.61 -9.50
N HIS A 30 -28.28 22.75 -8.23
CA HIS A 30 -27.04 22.16 -7.72
C HIS A 30 -27.17 20.64 -7.65
N ALA A 31 -26.54 19.93 -8.58
CA ALA A 31 -26.32 18.50 -8.48
C ALA A 31 -25.24 18.21 -7.42
N GLU A 32 -25.65 17.99 -6.18
CA GLU A 32 -24.76 17.50 -5.12
C GLU A 32 -24.47 16.01 -5.32
N LEU A 33 -23.18 15.65 -5.37
CA LEU A 33 -22.79 14.24 -5.33
C LEU A 33 -22.57 13.80 -3.88
N HIS A 34 -23.35 12.82 -3.44
CA HIS A 34 -23.29 12.24 -2.10
C HIS A 34 -22.75 10.81 -2.20
N SER A 35 -21.60 10.52 -1.59
CA SER A 35 -21.05 9.16 -1.49
C SER A 35 -20.79 8.77 -0.03
N ARG A 36 -21.19 7.56 0.37
CA ARG A 36 -21.00 7.07 1.74
C ARG A 36 -19.62 6.43 1.85
N ILE A 37 -18.73 7.01 2.66
CA ILE A 37 -17.33 6.55 2.80
C ILE A 37 -17.10 5.73 4.07
N SER A 38 -17.93 5.90 5.11
CA SER A 38 -18.00 4.98 6.26
C SER A 38 -19.46 4.74 6.66
N PRO A 39 -19.76 3.82 7.61
CA PRO A 39 -21.10 3.66 8.16
C PRO A 39 -21.74 5.00 8.59
N ASN A 40 -20.95 5.93 9.14
CA ASN A 40 -21.43 7.19 9.69
C ASN A 40 -21.10 8.42 8.81
N ILE A 41 -20.11 8.32 7.92
CA ILE A 41 -19.55 9.46 7.17
C ILE A 41 -19.97 9.45 5.69
N TRP A 42 -20.51 10.58 5.22
CA TRP A 42 -20.87 10.85 3.82
C TRP A 42 -20.00 11.97 3.27
N LEU A 43 -19.37 11.79 2.13
CA LEU A 43 -18.69 12.83 1.37
C LEU A 43 -19.72 13.65 0.56
N LEU A 44 -19.65 14.98 0.65
CA LEU A 44 -20.53 15.91 -0.06
C LEU A 44 -19.70 16.81 -0.98
N VAL A 45 -19.80 16.59 -2.30
CA VAL A 45 -19.02 17.32 -3.31
C VAL A 45 -19.87 18.44 -3.93
N GLY A 46 -19.65 19.68 -3.47
CA GLY A 46 -20.37 20.86 -3.94
C GLY A 46 -19.54 21.78 -4.87
N ARG A 47 -19.98 21.98 -6.11
CA ARG A 47 -19.38 22.98 -7.03
C ARG A 47 -19.70 24.41 -6.57
N GLY A 48 -18.77 25.02 -5.83
CA GLY A 48 -18.86 26.43 -5.44
C GLY A 48 -18.39 27.39 -6.55
N LYS A 49 -19.28 28.25 -7.05
CA LYS A 49 -18.88 29.50 -7.72
C LYS A 49 -18.65 30.57 -6.65
N ALA A 50 -17.52 31.28 -6.71
CA ALA A 50 -17.28 32.44 -5.84
C ALA A 50 -18.09 33.66 -6.31
N ILE A 51 -19.06 34.11 -5.51
CA ILE A 51 -19.85 35.31 -5.78
C ILE A 51 -19.24 36.49 -5.01
N GLY A 52 -18.63 37.44 -5.73
CA GLY A 52 -17.89 38.57 -5.17
C GLY A 52 -18.75 39.72 -4.64
N GLY A 53 -19.43 39.53 -3.50
CA GLY A 53 -20.26 40.58 -2.87
C GLY A 53 -19.48 41.54 -1.96
N LYS A 54 -19.33 42.81 -2.35
CA LYS A 54 -18.76 43.88 -1.50
C LYS A 54 -19.78 44.37 -0.43
N GLY A 55 -19.87 43.67 0.70
CA GLY A 55 -20.71 44.04 1.85
C GLY A 55 -19.94 44.73 3.00
N ARG A 56 -20.44 45.88 3.49
CA ARG A 56 -19.75 46.71 4.51
C ARG A 56 -19.64 46.02 5.88
N LYS A 57 -18.47 46.13 6.52
CA LYS A 57 -18.29 45.81 7.96
C LYS A 57 -19.24 46.65 8.83
N LYS A 58 -19.88 46.02 9.82
CA LYS A 58 -20.30 46.67 11.07
C LYS A 58 -19.57 46.01 12.23
N ILE A 59 -18.95 46.83 13.08
CA ILE A 59 -18.33 46.39 14.32
C ILE A 59 -19.37 46.56 15.44
N VAL A 60 -19.50 45.57 16.31
CA VAL A 60 -20.28 45.65 17.56
C VAL A 60 -19.35 45.17 18.67
N GLN A 61 -19.20 45.99 19.73
CA GLN A 61 -18.40 45.65 20.90
C GLN A 61 -19.25 44.91 21.95
N PRO A 62 -18.67 44.00 22.74
CA PRO A 62 -19.33 43.39 23.90
C PRO A 62 -19.20 44.28 25.16
N PRO A 63 -20.19 44.26 26.08
CA PRO A 63 -20.01 44.71 27.46
C PRO A 63 -19.26 43.66 28.30
N ALA A 64 -18.75 44.04 29.48
CA ALA A 64 -17.87 43.20 30.31
C ALA A 64 -18.12 43.35 31.83
N TRP A 65 -17.54 42.43 32.63
CA TRP A 65 -17.49 42.39 34.12
C TRP A 65 -18.83 42.13 34.84
N ALA A 66 -18.91 41.49 36.03
CA ALA A 66 -17.93 40.93 37.00
C ALA A 66 -18.56 39.74 37.81
N PRO A 67 -18.13 39.38 39.05
CA PRO A 67 -16.99 38.52 39.45
C PRO A 67 -17.41 37.22 40.24
N PRO A 68 -16.47 36.36 40.72
CA PRO A 68 -16.79 34.98 41.16
C PRO A 68 -16.87 34.73 42.70
N LEU A 69 -17.42 33.58 43.13
CA LEU A 69 -17.42 33.10 44.52
C LEU A 69 -17.33 31.55 44.68
N LEU A 70 -16.26 31.10 45.37
CA LEU A 70 -16.14 30.06 46.43
C LEU A 70 -16.81 28.65 46.37
N SER A 71 -16.05 27.67 46.86
CA SER A 71 -16.41 26.30 47.33
C SER A 71 -16.04 26.15 48.84
N PRO A 72 -16.15 24.99 49.55
CA PRO A 72 -16.88 23.70 49.38
C PRO A 72 -17.71 23.40 50.70
N PRO A 73 -17.81 22.19 51.34
CA PRO A 73 -17.89 20.76 50.97
C PRO A 73 -19.24 20.09 51.48
N PRO A 74 -19.35 18.83 51.99
CA PRO A 74 -19.42 17.52 51.31
C PRO A 74 -20.66 16.61 51.62
N LEU A 75 -20.84 15.52 50.82
CA LEU A 75 -21.36 14.14 51.10
C LEU A 75 -22.53 13.86 52.09
N PRO A 76 -23.48 12.92 51.79
CA PRO A 76 -23.16 11.47 51.88
C PRO A 76 -23.93 10.46 50.95
N HIS A 77 -23.47 9.20 50.98
CA HIS A 77 -24.11 7.94 50.50
C HIS A 77 -25.13 7.38 51.55
N PRO A 78 -25.94 6.29 51.36
CA PRO A 78 -25.59 4.99 50.71
C PRO A 78 -26.77 4.22 50.01
N LEU A 79 -26.72 2.87 50.01
CA LEU A 79 -27.66 1.84 49.46
C LEU A 79 -27.53 1.60 47.93
N VAL A 80 -27.16 0.43 47.36
CA VAL A 80 -27.04 -1.02 47.74
C VAL A 80 -28.31 -1.88 47.62
N TRP A 81 -28.28 -2.85 46.68
CA TRP A 81 -28.85 -4.24 46.61
C TRP A 81 -28.94 -4.61 45.09
N ARG A 82 -28.15 -5.48 44.44
CA ARG A 82 -27.82 -6.95 44.54
C ARG A 82 -28.94 -7.95 44.12
N LEU A 83 -28.64 -8.68 43.03
CA LEU A 83 -28.97 -10.10 42.70
C LEU A 83 -30.42 -10.54 42.36
N SER A 84 -30.66 -11.09 41.14
CA SER A 84 -30.57 -12.55 40.86
C SER A 84 -31.42 -13.06 39.65
N VAL A 85 -30.76 -13.77 38.75
CA VAL A 85 -31.17 -14.90 37.87
C VAL A 85 -32.66 -15.31 37.73
N ALA A 86 -33.19 -15.22 36.50
CA ALA A 86 -33.92 -16.30 35.79
C ALA A 86 -34.06 -15.97 34.28
N GLY A 87 -34.12 -16.90 33.32
CA GLY A 87 -33.93 -18.36 33.45
C GLY A 87 -34.99 -19.24 32.77
N PHE A 88 -35.43 -18.95 31.54
CA PHE A 88 -36.31 -19.86 30.78
C PHE A 88 -36.03 -19.90 29.28
N ALA A 89 -36.20 -21.07 28.67
CA ALA A 89 -36.08 -21.29 27.23
C ALA A 89 -37.26 -22.15 26.73
N THR A 90 -37.81 -21.78 25.57
CA THR A 90 -38.85 -22.57 24.87
C THR A 90 -38.61 -22.56 23.37
N ARG A 91 -38.32 -23.73 22.79
CA ARG A 91 -38.46 -23.96 21.34
C ARG A 91 -39.94 -24.16 21.03
N VAL A 92 -40.41 -23.55 19.94
CA VAL A 92 -41.61 -23.99 19.22
C VAL A 92 -41.25 -24.10 17.74
N THR A 93 -41.57 -25.25 17.14
CA THR A 93 -41.38 -25.53 15.71
C THR A 93 -42.74 -25.61 15.03
N THR A 94 -42.96 -24.86 13.96
CA THR A 94 -44.06 -25.14 13.04
C THR A 94 -43.69 -24.73 11.61
N THR A 95 -44.04 -25.59 10.65
CA THR A 95 -43.81 -25.39 9.22
C THR A 95 -45.15 -25.27 8.53
N THR A 96 -45.39 -24.19 7.76
CA THR A 96 -46.56 -24.11 6.86
C THR A 96 -46.19 -23.41 5.56
N THR A 97 -46.47 -24.07 4.44
CA THR A 97 -46.35 -23.50 3.08
C THR A 97 -47.75 -23.11 2.58
N ALA A 98 -47.89 -21.93 1.96
CA ALA A 98 -49.07 -21.52 1.21
C ALA A 98 -48.67 -20.72 -0.04
N LEU A 99 -49.55 -20.64 -1.04
CA LEU A 99 -49.20 -20.32 -2.44
C LEU A 99 -50.33 -19.53 -3.13
N LEU A 100 -50.00 -18.84 -4.23
CA LEU A 100 -50.89 -18.14 -5.18
C LEU A 100 -51.50 -16.82 -4.63
N PHE A 101 -51.86 -15.82 -5.44
CA PHE A 101 -52.17 -15.82 -6.89
C PHE A 101 -51.45 -14.71 -7.71
N LEU A 102 -51.33 -14.99 -9.02
CA LEU A 102 -51.23 -14.02 -10.12
C LEU A 102 -52.46 -14.20 -11.03
N PRO A 103 -52.84 -13.19 -11.83
CA PRO A 103 -52.75 -13.37 -13.29
C PRO A 103 -52.36 -12.10 -14.07
N GLY A 104 -51.76 -12.27 -15.26
CA GLY A 104 -51.41 -11.16 -16.16
C GLY A 104 -50.50 -11.61 -17.30
N SER A 105 -51.06 -12.20 -18.35
CA SER A 105 -50.31 -12.89 -19.41
C SER A 105 -50.12 -12.05 -20.68
N LEU A 106 -48.96 -12.20 -21.33
CA LEU A 106 -48.93 -12.50 -22.76
C LEU A 106 -47.70 -13.36 -23.13
N LEU A 107 -47.73 -13.95 -24.32
CA LEU A 107 -46.84 -15.02 -24.79
C LEU A 107 -46.26 -14.63 -26.16
N LEU A 108 -45.12 -15.19 -26.58
CA LEU A 108 -45.00 -15.96 -27.84
C LEU A 108 -43.59 -16.52 -28.16
N LEU A 109 -43.54 -17.86 -28.15
CA LEU A 109 -42.90 -18.78 -29.11
C LEU A 109 -41.36 -18.92 -29.28
N PHE A 110 -40.96 -20.20 -29.27
CA PHE A 110 -39.65 -20.78 -29.58
C PHE A 110 -39.20 -20.63 -31.04
N LEU A 111 -37.89 -20.86 -31.28
CA LEU A 111 -37.47 -21.79 -32.35
C LEU A 111 -36.19 -22.59 -31.97
N ARG A 112 -36.11 -23.85 -32.42
CA ARG A 112 -35.05 -24.82 -32.04
C ARG A 112 -34.69 -25.72 -33.24
N ARG A 113 -33.44 -25.67 -33.73
CA ARG A 113 -32.86 -26.62 -34.70
C ARG A 113 -31.69 -27.34 -34.02
N ARG A 114 -31.75 -28.65 -33.74
CA ARG A 114 -31.73 -29.85 -34.61
C ARG A 114 -30.33 -30.21 -35.13
N ARG A 115 -29.86 -31.41 -34.74
CA ARG A 115 -28.69 -32.11 -35.29
C ARG A 115 -29.01 -32.67 -36.69
N CYS A 116 -27.98 -32.94 -37.49
CA CYS A 116 -28.06 -33.71 -38.73
C CYS A 116 -27.25 -35.02 -38.65
N LEU A 117 -27.62 -36.01 -39.45
CA LEU A 117 -26.99 -37.34 -39.58
C LEU A 117 -26.94 -37.72 -41.07
N VAL A 118 -25.78 -38.11 -41.59
CA VAL A 118 -25.56 -38.76 -42.91
C VAL A 118 -24.20 -39.53 -42.88
N PRO A 119 -23.87 -40.45 -43.82
CA PRO A 119 -23.57 -41.82 -43.38
C PRO A 119 -22.23 -42.43 -43.86
N TRP A 120 -22.12 -43.75 -43.70
CA TRP A 120 -20.95 -44.63 -43.85
C TRP A 120 -20.86 -45.31 -45.24
N PRO A 121 -19.65 -45.65 -45.73
CA PRO A 121 -19.45 -46.81 -46.64
C PRO A 121 -18.33 -47.80 -46.19
N LEU A 122 -18.34 -49.01 -46.74
CA LEU A 122 -17.76 -50.25 -46.14
C LEU A 122 -16.44 -50.76 -46.76
N GLY A 123 -15.67 -51.53 -45.97
CA GLY A 123 -14.54 -52.39 -46.39
C GLY A 123 -13.26 -52.20 -45.54
N LEU A 124 -12.38 -53.18 -45.30
CA LEU A 124 -12.31 -54.62 -45.63
C LEU A 124 -11.54 -55.41 -44.51
N ARG A 125 -11.01 -56.63 -44.76
CA ARG A 125 -10.60 -57.65 -43.73
C ARG A 125 -9.06 -57.90 -43.72
N LYS A 126 -8.39 -58.59 -42.76
CA LYS A 126 -8.88 -59.53 -41.72
C LYS A 126 -8.18 -59.57 -40.31
N PRO A 127 -6.88 -59.92 -40.07
CA PRO A 127 -6.52 -60.66 -38.83
C PRO A 127 -5.20 -60.34 -38.04
N ARG A 128 -5.31 -60.38 -36.70
CA ARG A 128 -4.40 -60.93 -35.64
C ARG A 128 -2.86 -60.72 -35.64
N SER A 129 -2.36 -60.19 -34.51
CA SER A 129 -1.22 -60.71 -33.73
C SER A 129 -1.48 -60.48 -32.21
N LEU A 130 -0.54 -60.83 -31.30
CA LEU A 130 -0.77 -60.94 -29.84
C LEU A 130 0.32 -60.26 -28.99
N ALA A 131 -0.09 -59.79 -27.80
CA ALA A 131 0.72 -59.43 -26.62
C ALA A 131 1.67 -58.21 -26.72
N PRO A 132 2.17 -57.66 -25.58
CA PRO A 132 1.56 -57.53 -24.25
C PRO A 132 1.47 -56.05 -23.79
N SER A 133 1.07 -55.81 -22.54
CA SER A 133 0.88 -54.47 -21.97
C SER A 133 2.17 -53.79 -21.48
N SER A 134 2.48 -52.61 -22.02
CA SER A 134 3.24 -51.58 -21.31
C SER A 134 2.81 -50.17 -21.78
N SER A 135 2.31 -49.36 -20.84
CA SER A 135 2.05 -47.94 -21.08
C SER A 135 3.30 -47.13 -20.74
N PRO A 136 3.87 -46.33 -21.65
CA PRO A 136 4.99 -45.46 -21.31
C PRO A 136 4.55 -44.39 -20.29
N PRO A 137 5.45 -43.90 -19.42
CA PRO A 137 5.15 -42.77 -18.55
C PRO A 137 4.78 -41.54 -19.40
N ARG A 138 3.83 -40.73 -18.91
CA ARG A 138 3.51 -39.46 -19.57
C ARG A 138 4.75 -38.56 -19.54
N PRO A 139 5.11 -37.88 -20.64
CA PRO A 139 6.12 -36.83 -20.59
C PRO A 139 5.64 -35.70 -19.66
N PRO A 140 6.56 -34.94 -19.05
CA PRO A 140 6.18 -33.77 -18.26
C PRO A 140 5.39 -32.76 -19.09
N LEU A 141 4.49 -32.04 -18.44
CA LEU A 141 3.73 -30.97 -19.08
C LEU A 141 4.67 -29.84 -19.49
N PHE A 142 4.97 -29.75 -20.79
CA PHE A 142 5.58 -28.56 -21.36
C PHE A 142 4.68 -27.34 -21.09
N PRO A 143 5.25 -26.17 -20.72
CA PRO A 143 4.47 -24.96 -20.51
C PRO A 143 3.77 -24.55 -21.81
N SER A 144 2.57 -23.99 -21.69
CA SER A 144 1.80 -23.49 -22.84
C SER A 144 2.61 -22.44 -23.61
N PRO A 145 2.61 -22.45 -24.96
CA PRO A 145 3.14 -21.34 -25.73
C PRO A 145 2.39 -20.05 -25.37
N ALA A 146 3.11 -18.93 -25.35
CA ALA A 146 2.64 -17.61 -24.92
C ALA A 146 2.13 -17.53 -23.46
N SER A 147 2.96 -17.94 -22.49
CA SER A 147 2.93 -17.25 -21.19
C SER A 147 3.48 -15.84 -21.41
N PHE A 148 2.64 -14.83 -21.20
CA PHE A 148 3.04 -13.43 -21.33
C PHE A 148 3.76 -12.97 -20.03
N MET A 149 4.81 -12.18 -20.18
CA MET A 149 5.53 -11.57 -19.06
C MET A 149 5.00 -10.15 -18.81
N ALA A 150 4.71 -9.80 -17.56
CA ALA A 150 4.27 -8.47 -17.15
C ALA A 150 5.11 -7.94 -15.98
N ASN A 151 5.33 -6.64 -15.99
CA ASN A 151 5.89 -5.86 -14.88
C ASN A 151 4.87 -4.87 -14.28
N TYR A 152 3.61 -4.91 -14.74
CA TYR A 152 2.51 -4.06 -14.28
C TYR A 152 1.49 -4.90 -13.48
N ILE A 153 0.72 -4.24 -12.62
CA ILE A 153 -0.13 -4.93 -11.63
C ILE A 153 -1.57 -5.10 -12.14
N HIS A 154 -2.04 -6.35 -12.18
CA HIS A 154 -3.44 -6.69 -12.44
C HIS A 154 -4.25 -6.67 -11.13
N VAL A 155 -5.22 -5.76 -11.03
CA VAL A 155 -6.22 -5.77 -9.95
C VAL A 155 -7.23 -6.91 -10.19
N PRO A 156 -7.52 -7.79 -9.20
CA PRO A 156 -8.42 -8.92 -9.41
C PRO A 156 -9.87 -8.50 -9.73
N SER A 157 -10.52 -9.25 -10.62
CA SER A 157 -11.93 -9.07 -10.97
C SER A 157 -12.83 -9.14 -9.74
N GLY A 158 -13.63 -8.11 -9.51
CA GLY A 158 -14.49 -7.99 -8.32
C GLY A 158 -13.85 -7.26 -7.13
N SER A 159 -12.59 -6.80 -7.23
CA SER A 159 -12.03 -5.86 -6.26
C SER A 159 -12.88 -4.58 -6.20
N PRO A 160 -13.13 -4.01 -5.01
CA PRO A 160 -13.88 -2.76 -4.88
C PRO A 160 -13.36 -1.66 -5.83
N GLU A 161 -14.27 -0.97 -6.49
CA GLU A 161 -13.93 0.25 -7.23
C GLU A 161 -13.58 1.35 -6.23
N VAL A 162 -12.44 2.00 -6.47
CA VAL A 162 -11.99 3.14 -5.67
C VAL A 162 -12.33 4.39 -6.48
N PRO A 163 -13.26 5.24 -6.02
CA PRO A 163 -13.62 6.45 -6.74
C PRO A 163 -12.42 7.42 -6.77
N LYS A 164 -12.01 7.81 -7.98
CA LYS A 164 -11.12 8.94 -8.21
C LYS A 164 -11.93 10.22 -8.18
N LEU A 165 -11.46 11.19 -7.41
CA LEU A 165 -12.06 12.51 -7.25
C LEU A 165 -11.09 13.54 -7.86
N ASP A 166 -11.55 14.27 -8.88
CA ASP A 166 -10.76 15.33 -9.53
C ASP A 166 -10.74 16.61 -8.68
N ILE A 167 -10.14 16.50 -7.49
CA ILE A 167 -10.01 17.54 -6.49
C ILE A 167 -8.57 17.57 -5.94
N VAL A 168 -8.13 18.77 -5.56
CA VAL A 168 -6.86 19.01 -4.85
C VAL A 168 -7.19 19.32 -3.38
N VAL A 169 -6.63 18.55 -2.46
CA VAL A 169 -6.78 18.76 -1.00
C VAL A 169 -5.76 19.80 -0.53
N SER A 170 -6.18 20.75 0.30
CA SER A 170 -5.31 21.77 0.89
C SER A 170 -4.54 21.21 2.08
N GLU A 171 -3.27 21.60 2.21
CA GLU A 171 -2.45 21.29 3.39
C GLU A 171 -2.82 22.16 4.61
N GLU A 172 -3.36 23.36 4.38
CA GLU A 172 -3.66 24.36 5.43
C GLU A 172 -5.08 24.23 6.03
N ASP A 173 -6.03 23.71 5.25
CA ASP A 173 -7.43 23.47 5.66
C ASP A 173 -7.96 22.20 4.97
N PRO A 174 -7.64 21.00 5.50
CA PRO A 174 -8.16 19.73 4.97
C PRO A 174 -9.67 19.56 5.20
N SER A 175 -10.21 20.23 6.22
CA SER A 175 -11.63 20.22 6.59
C SER A 175 -12.53 20.95 5.58
N GLY A 176 -12.04 22.05 5.02
CA GLY A 176 -12.84 23.03 4.31
C GLY A 176 -13.65 23.92 5.26
N ARG A 177 -13.53 25.24 5.08
CA ARG A 177 -14.23 26.29 5.85
C ARG A 177 -15.71 25.98 6.15
N GLY A 178 -15.96 25.49 7.37
CA GLY A 178 -17.31 25.31 7.94
C GLY A 178 -17.84 23.88 7.97
N GLY A 179 -17.01 22.85 7.76
CA GLY A 179 -17.36 21.46 8.10
C GLY A 179 -17.26 21.17 9.60
N VAL A 180 -18.07 20.21 10.12
CA VAL A 180 -17.94 19.69 11.50
C VAL A 180 -16.89 18.57 11.55
N ILE A 181 -15.70 18.90 11.05
CA ILE A 181 -14.52 18.03 10.98
C ILE A 181 -13.43 18.79 11.71
N VAL A 182 -12.84 18.20 12.74
CA VAL A 182 -11.75 18.84 13.49
C VAL A 182 -10.44 18.16 13.08
N PRO A 183 -9.68 18.71 12.10
CA PRO A 183 -8.34 18.23 11.80
C PRO A 183 -7.46 18.52 13.01
N SER A 184 -7.19 17.48 13.81
CA SER A 184 -6.68 17.61 15.18
C SER A 184 -5.40 16.81 15.43
N GLN A 185 -5.05 15.88 14.53
CA GLN A 185 -3.78 15.16 14.58
C GLN A 185 -3.19 15.04 13.18
N VAL A 186 -2.00 15.64 13.01
CA VAL A 186 -1.12 15.40 11.86
C VAL A 186 -0.16 14.29 12.28
N PHE A 187 0.00 13.28 11.44
CA PHE A 187 0.99 12.23 11.61
C PHE A 187 2.20 12.57 10.73
N THR A 188 3.34 12.84 11.36
CA THR A 188 4.50 13.52 10.75
C THR A 188 5.62 12.60 10.27
N ASP A 189 5.50 11.30 10.52
CA ASP A 189 6.65 10.39 10.55
C ASP A 189 7.08 9.87 9.16
N GLY A 190 6.34 10.27 8.10
CA GLY A 190 6.61 9.87 6.71
C GLY A 190 7.50 10.88 5.96
N ILE A 191 8.66 10.43 5.49
CA ILE A 191 9.66 11.27 4.80
C ILE A 191 9.33 11.60 3.32
N THR A 192 8.16 11.20 2.82
CA THR A 192 7.71 11.45 1.44
C THR A 192 6.30 12.05 1.32
N ASN A 193 5.47 11.97 2.37
CA ASN A 193 4.04 12.23 2.31
C ASN A 193 3.55 12.93 3.60
N LYS A 194 2.57 13.84 3.49
CA LYS A 194 1.89 14.42 4.67
C LYS A 194 0.65 13.60 5.00
N LEU A 195 0.51 13.17 6.25
CA LEU A 195 -0.58 12.31 6.70
C LEU A 195 -1.43 13.00 7.78
N ILE A 196 -2.76 13.01 7.62
CA ILE A 196 -3.68 13.77 8.46
C ILE A 196 -4.80 12.86 8.94
N GLY A 197 -5.01 12.80 10.26
CA GLY A 197 -6.12 12.10 10.90
C GLY A 197 -7.37 12.97 10.98
N CYS A 198 -8.43 12.50 10.33
CA CYS A 198 -9.75 13.13 10.36
C CYS A 198 -10.75 12.21 11.09
N TYR A 199 -11.33 12.67 12.20
CA TYR A 199 -12.36 11.95 12.95
C TYR A 199 -13.49 12.88 13.38
N VAL A 200 -14.52 12.30 14.01
CA VAL A 200 -15.77 12.97 14.39
C VAL A 200 -16.01 12.84 15.89
N GLY A 201 -16.22 13.97 16.57
CA GLY A 201 -16.41 14.02 18.03
C GLY A 201 -15.08 13.99 18.79
N GLU A 202 -15.11 13.50 20.03
CA GLU A 202 -13.95 13.45 20.93
C GLU A 202 -13.27 12.06 20.95
N GLU A 203 -13.85 11.05 20.28
CA GLU A 203 -13.38 9.67 20.29
C GLU A 203 -12.75 9.26 18.95
N MET A 204 -11.54 8.68 18.99
CA MET A 204 -10.81 8.17 17.82
C MET A 204 -11.33 6.80 17.32
N ASN A 205 -12.65 6.64 17.27
CA ASN A 205 -13.33 5.40 16.86
C ASN A 205 -13.57 5.34 15.34
N ASP A 206 -14.00 6.44 14.72
CA ASP A 206 -14.21 6.59 13.26
C ASP A 206 -13.10 7.47 12.63
N VAL A 207 -11.84 7.05 12.71
CA VAL A 207 -10.70 7.81 12.12
C VAL A 207 -10.48 7.44 10.65
N VAL A 208 -10.38 8.45 9.80
CA VAL A 208 -9.99 8.34 8.38
C VAL A 208 -8.67 9.05 8.16
N LEU A 209 -7.75 8.42 7.44
CA LEU A 209 -6.47 8.99 7.05
C LEU A 209 -6.56 9.66 5.68
N VAL A 210 -6.18 10.93 5.62
CA VAL A 210 -5.98 11.70 4.39
C VAL A 210 -4.48 11.87 4.19
N ARG A 211 -3.94 11.32 3.10
CA ARG A 211 -2.51 11.42 2.75
C ARG A 211 -2.34 12.31 1.51
N ILE A 212 -1.56 13.38 1.64
CA ILE A 212 -1.20 14.29 0.55
C ILE A 212 0.21 13.94 0.05
N TYR A 213 0.36 13.80 -1.26
CA TYR A 213 1.65 13.45 -1.89
C TYR A 213 2.68 14.58 -1.70
N GLY A 214 3.93 14.22 -1.38
CA GLY A 214 5.02 15.17 -1.33
C GLY A 214 5.35 15.81 -2.69
N ASN A 215 5.84 17.04 -2.64
CA ASN A 215 6.29 17.81 -3.80
C ASN A 215 7.34 17.03 -4.62
N LYS A 216 7.15 16.92 -5.94
CA LYS A 216 8.01 16.21 -6.91
C LYS A 216 8.16 14.69 -6.69
N THR A 217 7.37 14.07 -5.82
CA THR A 217 7.45 12.61 -5.58
C THR A 217 7.10 11.77 -6.82
N GLU A 218 6.39 12.33 -7.81
CA GLU A 218 6.10 11.70 -9.11
C GLU A 218 7.35 11.42 -9.96
N LEU A 219 8.50 12.04 -9.64
CA LEU A 219 9.79 11.66 -10.23
C LEU A 219 10.21 10.24 -9.79
N LEU A 220 9.83 9.82 -8.57
CA LEU A 220 10.28 8.60 -7.92
C LEU A 220 9.19 7.52 -7.89
N VAL A 221 7.93 7.91 -7.74
CA VAL A 221 6.75 7.06 -7.54
C VAL A 221 5.80 7.11 -8.74
N ASP A 222 5.27 5.94 -9.13
CA ASP A 222 4.17 5.83 -10.10
C ASP A 222 2.83 5.76 -9.36
N ARG A 223 2.06 6.85 -9.42
CA ARG A 223 0.78 6.99 -8.70
C ARG A 223 -0.35 6.14 -9.29
N GLU A 224 -0.20 5.53 -10.48
CA GLU A 224 -1.15 4.54 -10.99
C GLU A 224 -0.82 3.12 -10.52
N GLU A 225 0.45 2.70 -10.59
CA GLU A 225 0.86 1.39 -10.06
C GLU A 225 0.74 1.33 -8.53
N GLU A 226 0.89 2.45 -7.82
CA GLU A 226 0.54 2.58 -6.40
C GLU A 226 -0.93 2.20 -6.14
N VAL A 227 -1.88 2.83 -6.83
CA VAL A 227 -3.32 2.56 -6.62
C VAL A 227 -3.69 1.14 -7.05
N LYS A 228 -3.03 0.57 -8.07
CA LYS A 228 -3.17 -0.85 -8.44
C LYS A 228 -2.63 -1.77 -7.33
N SER A 229 -1.45 -1.48 -6.78
CA SER A 229 -0.84 -2.20 -5.64
C SER A 229 -1.78 -2.22 -4.45
N PHE A 230 -2.23 -1.03 -4.02
CA PHE A 230 -3.12 -0.84 -2.87
C PHE A 230 -4.40 -1.67 -3.01
N ARG A 231 -5.06 -1.62 -4.19
CA ARG A 231 -6.29 -2.39 -4.44
C ARG A 231 -6.06 -3.91 -4.44
N VAL A 232 -4.92 -4.40 -4.95
CA VAL A 232 -4.57 -5.83 -4.86
C VAL A 232 -4.34 -6.26 -3.41
N LEU A 233 -3.60 -5.46 -2.64
CA LEU A 233 -3.30 -5.76 -1.24
C LEU A 233 -4.55 -5.71 -0.37
N GLN A 234 -5.42 -4.72 -0.57
CA GLN A 234 -6.72 -4.60 0.09
C GLN A 234 -7.62 -5.82 -0.23
N ALA A 235 -7.68 -6.27 -1.49
CA ALA A 235 -8.47 -7.43 -1.90
C ALA A 235 -8.03 -8.76 -1.23
N HIS A 236 -6.80 -8.84 -0.71
CA HIS A 236 -6.28 -9.98 0.04
C HIS A 236 -6.23 -9.72 1.57
N GLY A 237 -6.75 -8.59 2.05
CA GLY A 237 -6.70 -8.19 3.45
C GLY A 237 -5.26 -7.97 3.96
N CYS A 238 -4.39 -7.44 3.11
CA CYS A 238 -3.01 -7.06 3.43
C CYS A 238 -2.81 -5.56 3.59
N ALA A 239 -3.80 -4.75 3.19
CA ALA A 239 -3.85 -3.29 3.30
C ALA A 239 -5.20 -2.81 3.87
N PRO A 240 -5.26 -1.60 4.49
CA PRO A 240 -6.49 -0.91 4.86
C PRO A 240 -7.51 -0.78 3.71
N GLN A 241 -8.76 -0.45 4.05
CA GLN A 241 -9.74 0.00 3.07
C GLN A 241 -9.34 1.35 2.45
N LEU A 242 -9.04 1.38 1.15
CA LEU A 242 -8.91 2.61 0.37
C LEU A 242 -10.31 3.14 0.01
N TYR A 243 -10.66 4.33 0.50
CA TYR A 243 -11.98 4.93 0.32
C TYR A 243 -12.10 5.73 -0.98
N CYS A 244 -11.09 6.54 -1.31
CA CYS A 244 -11.03 7.31 -2.55
C CYS A 244 -9.60 7.78 -2.87
N THR A 245 -9.40 8.27 -4.09
CA THR A 245 -8.16 8.96 -4.50
C THR A 245 -8.46 10.39 -4.92
N PHE A 246 -7.48 11.27 -4.77
CA PHE A 246 -7.53 12.68 -5.14
C PHE A 246 -6.53 12.98 -6.27
N THR A 247 -6.53 14.19 -6.81
CA THR A 247 -5.49 14.63 -7.76
C THR A 247 -4.11 14.70 -7.10
N ASN A 248 -4.03 14.96 -5.79
CA ASN A 248 -2.79 15.09 -5.02
C ASN A 248 -2.69 14.18 -3.79
N GLY A 249 -3.44 13.06 -3.72
CA GLY A 249 -3.40 12.20 -2.54
C GLY A 249 -4.33 11.00 -2.53
N LEU A 250 -4.42 10.34 -1.38
CA LEU A 250 -5.24 9.17 -1.08
C LEU A 250 -6.06 9.37 0.21
N CYS A 251 -7.15 8.62 0.36
CA CYS A 251 -7.98 8.60 1.57
C CYS A 251 -8.31 7.15 1.96
N TYR A 252 -7.90 6.71 3.15
CA TYR A 252 -7.99 5.32 3.58
C TYR A 252 -8.24 5.16 5.09
N GLU A 253 -8.56 3.93 5.49
CA GLU A 253 -8.81 3.48 6.86
C GLU A 253 -7.60 3.69 7.79
N PHE A 254 -7.84 4.15 9.03
CA PHE A 254 -6.80 4.27 10.06
C PHE A 254 -6.49 2.90 10.68
N MET A 255 -5.21 2.49 10.61
CA MET A 255 -4.76 1.24 11.23
C MET A 255 -4.46 1.45 12.71
N GLN A 256 -5.33 0.93 13.57
CA GLN A 256 -5.16 0.95 15.02
C GLN A 256 -3.93 0.13 15.44
N GLY A 257 -2.97 0.75 16.13
CA GLY A 257 -1.75 0.14 16.63
C GLY A 257 -0.64 1.17 16.84
N GLU A 258 0.59 0.69 17.07
CA GLU A 258 1.79 1.51 17.29
C GLU A 258 2.80 1.26 16.15
N ALA A 259 3.41 2.33 15.63
CA ALA A 259 4.36 2.26 14.51
C ALA A 259 5.78 1.94 15.03
N LEU A 260 6.35 0.83 14.56
CA LEU A 260 7.54 0.24 15.17
C LEU A 260 8.83 1.08 15.00
N ASP A 261 9.77 0.82 15.91
CA ASP A 261 11.15 1.30 15.92
C ASP A 261 12.16 0.11 15.92
N PRO A 262 13.44 0.31 15.57
CA PRO A 262 14.45 -0.74 15.44
C PRO A 262 14.57 -1.76 16.59
N GLU A 263 14.36 -1.34 17.83
CA GLU A 263 14.39 -2.20 19.01
C GLU A 263 13.24 -3.22 19.03
N HIS A 264 12.11 -2.89 18.40
CA HIS A 264 10.91 -3.74 18.37
C HIS A 264 11.05 -4.88 17.35
N VAL A 265 11.63 -4.61 16.17
CA VAL A 265 11.78 -5.61 15.09
C VAL A 265 12.82 -6.70 15.44
N CYS A 266 13.62 -6.50 16.49
CA CYS A 266 14.48 -7.53 17.07
C CYS A 266 13.72 -8.57 17.93
N SER A 267 12.49 -8.30 18.36
CA SER A 267 11.73 -9.21 19.25
C SER A 267 11.24 -10.46 18.51
N PRO A 268 11.48 -11.69 19.02
CA PRO A 268 10.98 -12.92 18.40
C PRO A 268 9.46 -12.99 18.22
N GLU A 269 8.68 -12.36 19.10
CA GLU A 269 7.23 -12.29 18.96
C GLU A 269 6.85 -11.43 17.75
N ILE A 270 7.39 -10.21 17.68
CA ILE A 270 7.07 -9.22 16.66
C ILE A 270 7.63 -9.65 15.29
N PHE A 271 8.87 -10.15 15.22
CA PHE A 271 9.45 -10.52 13.93
C PHE A 271 8.77 -11.74 13.31
N CYS A 272 8.23 -12.68 14.11
CA CYS A 272 7.42 -13.77 13.57
C CYS A 272 6.13 -13.25 12.90
N LEU A 273 5.50 -12.22 13.48
CA LEU A 273 4.32 -11.58 12.89
C LEU A 273 4.67 -10.84 11.59
N ILE A 274 5.80 -10.12 11.55
CA ILE A 274 6.28 -9.43 10.34
C ILE A 274 6.62 -10.43 9.23
N ALA A 275 7.38 -11.48 9.55
CA ALA A 275 7.73 -12.55 8.61
C ALA A 275 6.48 -13.21 8.02
N ARG A 276 5.46 -13.49 8.85
CA ARG A 276 4.18 -14.05 8.43
C ARG A 276 3.36 -13.09 7.56
N GLN A 277 3.28 -11.81 7.92
CA GLN A 277 2.54 -10.80 7.15
C GLN A 277 3.21 -10.51 5.79
N LEU A 278 4.55 -10.51 5.72
CA LEU A 278 5.24 -10.39 4.43
C LEU A 278 5.09 -11.65 3.57
N ALA A 279 5.19 -12.85 4.18
CA ALA A 279 4.90 -14.11 3.49
C ALA A 279 3.48 -14.14 2.89
N LYS A 280 2.49 -13.57 3.59
CA LYS A 280 1.11 -13.41 3.08
C LYS A 280 1.06 -12.54 1.83
N ILE A 281 1.78 -11.42 1.79
CA ILE A 281 1.86 -10.54 0.61
C ILE A 281 2.58 -11.24 -0.55
N HIS A 282 3.74 -11.85 -0.28
CA HIS A 282 4.51 -12.59 -1.28
C HIS A 282 3.78 -13.81 -1.85
N ALA A 283 2.79 -14.36 -1.13
CA ALA A 283 1.95 -15.45 -1.60
C ALA A 283 0.81 -15.02 -2.55
N ILE A 284 0.57 -13.71 -2.72
CA ILE A 284 -0.40 -13.18 -3.70
C ILE A 284 0.08 -13.54 -5.12
N HIS A 285 -0.75 -14.25 -5.86
CA HIS A 285 -0.40 -14.74 -7.20
C HIS A 285 -0.67 -13.68 -8.27
N ALA A 286 0.21 -13.58 -9.26
CA ALA A 286 -0.05 -12.82 -10.47
C ALA A 286 -1.30 -13.38 -11.19
N HIS A 287 -2.39 -12.61 -11.19
CA HIS A 287 -3.65 -13.04 -11.78
C HIS A 287 -3.50 -13.34 -13.28
N ASN A 288 -4.34 -14.24 -13.79
CA ASN A 288 -4.42 -14.64 -15.20
C ASN A 288 -3.19 -15.38 -15.77
N GLY A 289 -2.29 -15.93 -14.93
CA GLY A 289 -1.22 -16.84 -15.38
C GLY A 289 0.00 -16.18 -16.02
N TRP A 290 0.19 -14.88 -15.78
CA TRP A 290 1.36 -14.13 -16.22
C TRP A 290 2.58 -14.45 -15.36
N ILE A 291 3.77 -14.45 -15.97
CA ILE A 291 5.02 -14.50 -15.21
C ILE A 291 5.39 -13.07 -14.80
N PRO A 292 5.46 -12.75 -13.49
CA PRO A 292 5.81 -11.43 -13.03
C PRO A 292 7.30 -11.14 -13.27
N LYS A 293 7.62 -9.89 -13.61
CA LYS A 293 8.98 -9.42 -13.88
C LYS A 293 9.34 -8.28 -12.94
N SER A 294 10.51 -8.36 -12.30
CA SER A 294 10.97 -7.31 -11.37
C SER A 294 11.17 -5.97 -12.08
N ASN A 295 10.68 -4.89 -11.44
CA ASN A 295 10.93 -3.51 -11.84
C ASN A 295 12.24 -2.92 -11.28
N LEU A 296 12.96 -3.62 -10.39
CA LEU A 296 14.13 -3.09 -9.68
C LEU A 296 15.18 -2.47 -10.61
N TRP A 297 15.61 -3.23 -11.63
CA TRP A 297 16.63 -2.76 -12.59
C TRP A 297 16.16 -1.59 -13.48
N LEU A 298 14.84 -1.43 -13.65
CA LEU A 298 14.24 -0.31 -14.38
C LEU A 298 14.14 0.93 -13.48
N LYS A 299 13.72 0.78 -12.22
CA LYS A 299 13.71 1.86 -11.22
C LYS A 299 15.14 2.37 -10.96
N LEU A 300 16.12 1.48 -10.75
CA LEU A 300 17.54 1.83 -10.59
C LEU A 300 18.09 2.62 -11.80
N GLY A 301 17.83 2.16 -13.02
CA GLY A 301 18.24 2.87 -14.24
C GLY A 301 17.59 4.25 -14.37
N LYS A 302 16.28 4.37 -14.07
CA LYS A 302 15.57 5.66 -14.00
C LYS A 302 16.21 6.58 -12.96
N TYR A 303 16.43 6.11 -11.74
CA TYR A 303 16.98 6.90 -10.65
C TYR A 303 18.42 7.36 -10.97
N PHE A 304 19.26 6.48 -11.52
CA PHE A 304 20.61 6.87 -11.98
C PHE A 304 20.56 7.95 -13.07
N SER A 305 19.59 7.93 -13.98
CA SER A 305 19.42 8.99 -14.98
C SER A 305 18.88 10.32 -14.43
N LEU A 306 18.44 10.36 -13.17
CA LEU A 306 17.88 11.53 -12.48
C LEU A 306 18.84 12.14 -11.44
N ILE A 307 20.02 11.54 -11.21
CA ILE A 307 20.97 12.05 -10.21
C ILE A 307 21.44 13.47 -10.57
N PRO A 308 21.69 14.32 -9.57
CA PRO A 308 22.26 15.64 -9.78
C PRO A 308 23.68 15.54 -10.36
N THR A 309 23.95 16.32 -11.41
CA THR A 309 25.33 16.61 -11.85
C THR A 309 26.02 17.62 -10.95
N GLU A 310 25.25 18.52 -10.36
CA GLU A 310 25.70 19.61 -9.48
C GLU A 310 24.59 20.09 -8.54
N PHE A 311 25.04 20.64 -7.40
CA PHE A 311 24.27 21.38 -6.40
C PHE A 311 24.70 22.85 -6.37
N ALA A 312 23.76 23.75 -6.05
CA ALA A 312 24.03 25.18 -5.94
C ALA A 312 24.71 25.58 -4.61
N ASP A 313 24.50 24.78 -3.55
CA ASP A 313 25.24 24.93 -2.29
C ASP A 313 26.67 24.37 -2.43
N LYS A 314 27.66 25.14 -1.96
CA LYS A 314 29.08 24.83 -2.17
C LYS A 314 29.61 23.73 -1.26
N GLU A 315 29.10 23.62 -0.03
CA GLU A 315 29.54 22.57 0.90
C GLU A 315 28.81 21.25 0.59
N LEU A 316 27.54 21.32 0.16
CA LEU A 316 26.81 20.18 -0.39
C LEU A 316 27.46 19.65 -1.67
N GLN A 317 27.83 20.53 -2.62
CA GLN A 317 28.55 20.14 -3.84
C GLN A 317 29.94 19.57 -3.53
N LYS A 318 30.64 20.11 -2.52
CA LYS A 318 31.95 19.61 -2.09
C LYS A 318 31.84 18.18 -1.51
N ARG A 319 30.92 17.94 -0.57
CA ARG A 319 30.60 16.58 -0.07
C ARG A 319 30.20 15.63 -1.20
N PHE A 320 29.36 16.10 -2.13
CA PHE A 320 28.95 15.29 -3.29
C PHE A 320 30.14 14.88 -4.19
N LEU A 321 31.13 15.75 -4.37
CA LEU A 321 32.31 15.45 -5.17
C LEU A 321 33.40 14.65 -4.42
N SER A 322 33.40 14.61 -3.09
CA SER A 322 34.38 13.87 -2.28
C SER A 322 33.88 12.52 -1.74
N ASP A 323 32.61 12.45 -1.35
CA ASP A 323 32.07 11.39 -0.48
C ASP A 323 31.17 10.41 -1.23
N ILE A 324 30.68 10.79 -2.42
CA ILE A 324 29.85 9.94 -3.28
C ILE A 324 30.73 9.25 -4.34
N PRO A 325 30.57 7.93 -4.57
CA PRO A 325 31.30 7.22 -5.62
C PRO A 325 31.04 7.84 -7.00
N ASN A 326 32.06 7.89 -7.85
CA ASN A 326 31.93 8.52 -9.16
C ASN A 326 30.86 7.82 -10.03
N PRO A 327 30.19 8.52 -10.97
CA PRO A 327 29.08 7.96 -11.74
C PRO A 327 29.44 6.72 -12.57
N GLN A 328 30.69 6.59 -13.04
CA GLN A 328 31.12 5.40 -13.78
C GLN A 328 31.16 4.17 -12.88
N VAL A 329 31.74 4.28 -11.68
CA VAL A 329 31.74 3.21 -10.68
C VAL A 329 30.31 2.84 -10.28
N LEU A 330 29.43 3.82 -10.08
CA LEU A 330 28.01 3.54 -9.83
C LEU A 330 27.34 2.78 -10.99
N GLN A 331 27.66 3.12 -12.23
CA GLN A 331 27.13 2.41 -13.41
C GLN A 331 27.67 0.98 -13.53
N GLU A 332 28.95 0.76 -13.28
CA GLU A 332 29.61 -0.55 -13.26
C GLU A 332 29.04 -1.45 -12.14
N GLU A 333 28.83 -0.90 -10.95
CA GLU A 333 28.22 -1.59 -9.82
C GLU A 333 26.75 -1.97 -10.07
N MET A 334 25.96 -1.11 -10.70
CA MET A 334 24.60 -1.47 -11.15
C MET A 334 24.60 -2.60 -12.18
N ALA A 335 25.54 -2.60 -13.13
CA ALA A 335 25.66 -3.67 -14.12
C ALA A 335 26.02 -5.00 -13.45
N TRP A 336 27.00 -4.98 -12.55
CA TRP A 336 27.42 -6.14 -11.76
C TRP A 336 26.30 -6.70 -10.87
N MET A 337 25.57 -5.85 -10.14
CA MET A 337 24.41 -6.26 -9.35
C MET A 337 23.34 -6.91 -10.23
N LYS A 338 23.01 -6.28 -11.37
CA LYS A 338 22.00 -6.80 -12.28
C LYS A 338 22.37 -8.17 -12.84
N GLU A 339 23.64 -8.38 -13.19
CA GLU A 339 24.14 -9.68 -13.66
C GLU A 339 24.15 -10.73 -12.54
N ARG A 340 24.77 -10.45 -11.40
CA ARG A 340 24.89 -11.41 -10.29
C ARG A 340 23.54 -11.75 -9.67
N LEU A 341 22.78 -10.74 -9.24
CA LEU A 341 21.57 -10.93 -8.43
C LEU A 341 20.41 -11.52 -9.25
N SER A 342 20.30 -11.21 -10.55
CA SER A 342 19.30 -11.86 -11.42
C SER A 342 19.52 -13.38 -11.57
N ASN A 343 20.76 -13.85 -11.41
CA ASN A 343 21.12 -15.26 -11.54
C ASN A 343 21.04 -16.05 -10.22
N LEU A 344 20.74 -15.40 -9.08
CA LEU A 344 20.61 -16.08 -7.77
C LEU A 344 19.34 -16.93 -7.61
N GLY A 345 18.40 -16.86 -8.56
CA GLY A 345 17.17 -17.67 -8.53
C GLY A 345 16.12 -17.24 -7.50
N SER A 346 16.21 -16.04 -6.90
CA SER A 346 15.13 -15.51 -6.06
C SER A 346 13.84 -15.42 -6.88
N PRO A 347 12.69 -15.94 -6.38
CA PRO A 347 11.39 -15.74 -7.01
C PRO A 347 11.07 -14.25 -7.17
N VAL A 348 10.33 -13.91 -8.23
CA VAL A 348 9.68 -12.59 -8.38
C VAL A 348 8.25 -12.70 -7.86
N VAL A 349 7.89 -11.84 -6.92
CA VAL A 349 6.58 -11.80 -6.24
C VAL A 349 6.10 -10.35 -6.12
N LEU A 350 4.86 -10.12 -5.68
CA LEU A 350 4.41 -8.79 -5.29
C LEU A 350 5.10 -8.39 -3.98
N CYS A 351 5.87 -7.32 -3.99
CA CYS A 351 6.66 -6.84 -2.84
C CYS A 351 6.17 -5.47 -2.33
N HIS A 352 6.44 -5.18 -1.06
CA HIS A 352 6.32 -3.86 -0.44
C HIS A 352 7.35 -2.88 -1.01
N ASN A 353 8.59 -3.36 -1.15
CA ASN A 353 9.84 -2.68 -1.55
C ASN A 353 10.35 -1.61 -0.58
N ASP A 354 9.56 -1.20 0.41
CA ASP A 354 9.91 -0.21 1.43
C ASP A 354 9.37 -0.61 2.81
N LEU A 355 9.93 -1.65 3.41
CA LEU A 355 9.49 -2.20 4.69
C LEU A 355 10.36 -1.70 5.87
N LEU A 356 10.47 -0.38 6.00
CA LEU A 356 11.08 0.29 7.15
C LEU A 356 10.19 0.18 8.41
N CYS A 357 10.77 0.34 9.61
CA CYS A 357 10.08 0.06 10.87
C CYS A 357 8.77 0.83 11.05
N LYS A 358 8.73 2.13 10.71
CA LYS A 358 7.51 2.97 10.78
C LYS A 358 6.41 2.61 9.78
N ASN A 359 6.72 1.84 8.74
CA ASN A 359 5.74 1.27 7.81
C ASN A 359 5.09 -0.02 8.38
N ILE A 360 5.44 -0.42 9.61
CA ILE A 360 4.87 -1.57 10.32
C ILE A 360 4.11 -1.07 11.54
N ILE A 361 2.80 -1.31 11.55
CA ILE A 361 1.90 -1.03 12.68
C ILE A 361 1.66 -2.33 13.44
N TYR A 362 2.06 -2.39 14.71
CA TYR A 362 1.78 -3.51 15.61
C TYR A 362 0.54 -3.26 16.45
N ASN A 363 -0.35 -4.25 16.53
CA ASN A 363 -1.55 -4.19 17.37
C ASN A 363 -1.47 -5.22 18.50
N GLY A 364 -0.86 -4.84 19.62
CA GLY A 364 -0.74 -5.70 20.81
C GLY A 364 -2.07 -6.12 21.46
N LYS A 365 -3.22 -5.57 21.04
CA LYS A 365 -4.56 -6.04 21.47
C LYS A 365 -5.09 -7.16 20.58
N GLN A 366 -4.66 -7.24 19.32
CA GLN A 366 -5.05 -8.28 18.36
C GLN A 366 -3.97 -9.35 18.18
N GLY A 367 -2.72 -9.06 18.57
CA GLY A 367 -1.59 -9.97 18.43
C GLY A 367 -1.09 -10.07 16.99
N ASP A 368 -1.22 -9.01 16.19
CA ASP A 368 -0.81 -9.00 14.78
C ASP A 368 -0.09 -7.71 14.36
N VAL A 369 0.43 -7.73 13.12
CA VAL A 369 1.03 -6.56 12.47
C VAL A 369 0.36 -6.29 11.13
N LYS A 370 0.33 -5.02 10.76
CA LYS A 370 -0.16 -4.50 9.50
C LYS A 370 0.92 -3.63 8.88
N PHE A 371 1.05 -3.65 7.57
CA PHE A 371 1.95 -2.72 6.88
C PHE A 371 1.17 -1.51 6.38
N ILE A 372 1.86 -0.41 6.09
CA ILE A 372 1.33 0.83 5.51
C ILE A 372 2.36 1.44 4.53
N ASP A 373 1.91 2.44 3.77
CA ASP A 373 2.67 3.13 2.70
C ASP A 373 3.22 2.22 1.59
N TYR A 374 2.33 1.88 0.65
CA TYR A 374 2.61 1.01 -0.49
C TYR A 374 3.18 1.76 -1.71
N GLU A 375 3.72 2.96 -1.56
CA GLU A 375 4.07 3.80 -2.73
C GLU A 375 5.20 3.23 -3.59
N TYR A 376 6.10 2.42 -2.98
CA TYR A 376 7.15 1.70 -3.70
C TYR A 376 6.75 0.27 -4.15
N SER A 377 5.56 -0.20 -3.78
CA SER A 377 5.12 -1.59 -3.99
C SER A 377 5.03 -2.01 -5.46
N GLY A 378 5.03 -3.32 -5.67
CA GLY A 378 4.94 -3.94 -6.99
C GLY A 378 5.91 -5.10 -7.19
N TYR A 379 5.92 -5.67 -8.38
CA TYR A 379 6.70 -6.89 -8.65
C TYR A 379 8.20 -6.68 -8.51
N ASN A 380 8.81 -7.47 -7.63
CA ASN A 380 10.25 -7.49 -7.38
C ASN A 380 10.71 -8.87 -6.86
N TYR A 381 12.01 -9.05 -6.64
CA TYR A 381 12.57 -10.25 -6.06
C TYR A 381 12.18 -10.37 -4.58
N LEU A 382 11.65 -11.53 -4.18
CA LEU A 382 11.32 -11.88 -2.80
C LEU A 382 12.48 -11.56 -1.82
N ALA A 383 13.71 -11.87 -2.23
CA ALA A 383 14.90 -11.62 -1.42
C ALA A 383 15.31 -10.13 -1.32
N TYR A 384 14.88 -9.27 -2.26
CA TYR A 384 15.05 -7.82 -2.13
C TYR A 384 14.22 -7.27 -0.98
N ASP A 385 12.96 -7.68 -0.84
CA ASP A 385 12.06 -7.09 0.15
C ASP A 385 12.48 -7.43 1.59
N ILE A 386 12.92 -8.67 1.80
CA ILE A 386 13.48 -9.11 3.08
C ILE A 386 14.85 -8.47 3.33
N GLY A 387 15.73 -8.41 2.30
CA GLY A 387 17.04 -7.76 2.41
C GLY A 387 16.94 -6.26 2.67
N ASN A 388 15.91 -5.61 2.15
CA ASN A 388 15.54 -4.24 2.48
C ASN A 388 15.10 -4.15 3.94
N HIS A 389 14.13 -4.96 4.36
CA HIS A 389 13.65 -4.95 5.75
C HIS A 389 14.79 -5.11 6.76
N PHE A 390 15.76 -6.00 6.51
CA PHE A 390 16.94 -6.17 7.36
C PHE A 390 17.88 -4.96 7.36
N ASN A 391 18.00 -4.20 6.26
CA ASN A 391 18.74 -2.94 6.26
C ASN A 391 18.09 -1.88 7.16
N GLU A 392 16.75 -1.84 7.21
CA GLU A 392 16.02 -0.84 8.00
C GLU A 392 15.97 -1.13 9.52
N PHE A 393 16.55 -2.26 9.97
CA PHE A 393 16.92 -2.46 11.38
C PHE A 393 17.96 -1.44 11.85
N ALA A 394 18.72 -0.84 10.92
CA ALA A 394 19.67 0.23 11.26
C ALA A 394 19.01 1.58 11.57
N GLY A 395 17.70 1.75 11.30
CA GLY A 395 17.04 3.05 11.37
C GLY A 395 17.30 3.94 10.15
N VAL A 396 16.63 5.09 10.11
CA VAL A 396 16.68 6.06 8.98
C VAL A 396 17.15 7.44 9.44
N SER A 397 16.58 7.98 10.52
CA SER A 397 16.95 9.29 11.08
C SER A 397 18.31 9.27 11.78
N GLU A 398 18.55 8.22 12.56
CA GLU A 398 19.85 7.87 13.14
C GLU A 398 20.18 6.46 12.63
N VAL A 399 21.25 6.32 11.84
CA VAL A 399 21.57 5.05 11.15
C VAL A 399 22.70 4.32 11.89
N ASP A 400 22.38 3.23 12.59
CA ASP A 400 23.36 2.34 13.22
C ASP A 400 23.32 0.92 12.63
N TYR A 401 24.27 0.63 11.73
CA TYR A 401 24.45 -0.70 11.18
C TYR A 401 24.99 -1.75 12.17
N SER A 402 25.26 -1.40 13.44
CA SER A 402 25.46 -2.40 14.50
C SER A 402 24.17 -3.18 14.82
N LEU A 403 23.00 -2.60 14.51
CA LEU A 403 21.68 -3.20 14.70
C LEU A 403 21.26 -4.16 13.57
N TYR A 404 22.03 -4.23 12.47
CA TYR A 404 21.73 -5.14 11.36
C TYR A 404 21.66 -6.61 11.85
N PRO A 405 20.61 -7.37 11.51
CA PRO A 405 20.32 -8.63 12.19
C PRO A 405 21.43 -9.66 12.00
N SER A 406 21.97 -10.17 13.12
CA SER A 406 22.97 -11.24 13.12
C SER A 406 22.47 -12.49 12.38
N ARG A 407 23.39 -13.28 11.80
CA ARG A 407 23.06 -14.52 11.06
C ARG A 407 22.05 -15.41 11.78
N LYS A 408 22.20 -15.61 13.10
CA LYS A 408 21.27 -16.40 13.93
C LYS A 408 19.84 -15.83 13.95
N LEU A 409 19.68 -14.50 14.04
CA LEU A 409 18.37 -13.85 14.01
C LEU A 409 17.76 -13.97 12.61
N GLN A 410 18.57 -13.74 11.57
CA GLN A 410 18.13 -13.95 10.19
C GLN A 410 17.67 -15.39 9.96
N GLU A 411 18.43 -16.42 10.35
CA GLU A 411 18.04 -17.84 10.21
C GLU A 411 16.69 -18.15 10.89
N GLN A 412 16.40 -17.53 12.04
CA GLN A 412 15.11 -17.65 12.73
C GLN A 412 13.98 -16.92 11.98
N TRP A 413 14.21 -15.68 11.55
CA TRP A 413 13.27 -14.86 10.78
C TRP A 413 12.91 -15.52 9.44
N LEU A 414 13.93 -15.96 8.70
CA LEU A 414 13.81 -16.59 7.38
C LEU A 414 13.09 -17.93 7.46
N ARG A 415 13.26 -18.69 8.55
CA ARG A 415 12.46 -19.89 8.79
C ARG A 415 10.99 -19.55 9.04
N ALA A 416 10.67 -18.65 9.96
CA ALA A 416 9.28 -18.23 10.22
C ALA A 416 8.60 -17.68 8.95
N TYR A 417 9.35 -16.95 8.11
CA TYR A 417 8.91 -16.52 6.79
C TYR A 417 8.62 -17.72 5.85
N LEU A 418 9.54 -18.69 5.74
CA LEU A 418 9.39 -19.86 4.87
C LEU A 418 8.24 -20.77 5.31
N GLU A 419 8.05 -20.97 6.62
CA GLU A 419 6.95 -21.75 7.21
C GLU A 419 5.60 -21.14 6.82
N ALA A 420 5.44 -19.83 7.05
CA ALA A 420 4.24 -19.09 6.66
C ALA A 420 4.04 -19.03 5.14
N TYR A 421 5.12 -18.86 4.36
CA TYR A 421 5.03 -18.79 2.90
C TYR A 421 4.58 -20.13 2.31
N LYS A 422 5.11 -21.26 2.80
CA LYS A 422 4.62 -22.59 2.40
C LYS A 422 3.16 -22.81 2.82
N GLU A 423 2.75 -22.34 4.00
CA GLU A 423 1.37 -22.43 4.47
C GLU A 423 0.41 -21.70 3.52
N TYR A 424 0.65 -20.41 3.23
CA TYR A 424 -0.19 -19.61 2.32
C TYR A 424 -0.18 -20.12 0.87
N LYS A 425 0.85 -20.87 0.47
CA LYS A 425 0.94 -21.51 -0.85
C LYS A 425 0.35 -22.93 -0.88
N GLY A 426 -0.09 -23.47 0.26
CA GLY A 426 -0.71 -24.80 0.37
C GLY A 426 0.27 -25.97 0.37
N PHE A 427 1.56 -25.74 0.68
CA PHE A 427 2.62 -26.76 0.65
C PHE A 427 2.95 -27.35 2.04
N GLY A 428 2.17 -27.04 3.08
CA GLY A 428 2.47 -27.39 4.47
C GLY A 428 3.38 -26.37 5.14
N THR A 429 4.04 -26.75 6.24
CA THR A 429 4.90 -25.85 7.05
C THR A 429 6.31 -26.40 7.31
N ASP A 430 6.65 -27.57 6.77
CA ASP A 430 8.00 -28.15 6.94
C ASP A 430 9.05 -27.31 6.19
N VAL A 431 10.19 -26.99 6.81
CA VAL A 431 11.25 -26.12 6.25
C VAL A 431 12.62 -26.70 6.56
N THR A 432 13.39 -26.97 5.52
CA THR A 432 14.73 -27.57 5.62
C THR A 432 15.82 -26.52 5.80
N GLU A 433 16.93 -26.89 6.45
CA GLU A 433 18.11 -26.03 6.59
C GLU A 433 18.65 -25.52 5.25
N LYS A 434 18.55 -26.34 4.19
CA LYS A 434 18.98 -25.93 2.83
C LYS A 434 18.12 -24.80 2.28
N GLU A 435 16.81 -24.77 2.56
CA GLU A 435 15.95 -23.68 2.13
C GLU A 435 16.22 -22.39 2.90
N VAL A 436 16.53 -22.49 4.20
CA VAL A 436 16.96 -21.35 5.01
C VAL A 436 18.30 -20.80 4.50
N GLU A 437 19.29 -21.65 4.22
CA GLU A 437 20.61 -21.19 3.73
C GLU A 437 20.53 -20.61 2.31
N VAL A 438 19.76 -21.22 1.39
CA VAL A 438 19.49 -20.65 0.06
C VAL A 438 18.89 -19.25 0.18
N LEU A 439 17.87 -19.08 1.04
CA LEU A 439 17.23 -17.79 1.21
C LEU A 439 18.15 -16.78 1.92
N TYR A 440 18.94 -17.21 2.91
CA TYR A 440 19.94 -16.38 3.60
C TYR A 440 20.99 -15.82 2.61
N VAL A 441 21.54 -16.66 1.74
CA VAL A 441 22.49 -16.25 0.69
C VAL A 441 21.84 -15.27 -0.29
N GLN A 442 20.61 -15.54 -0.72
CA GLN A 442 19.85 -14.64 -1.60
C GLN A 442 19.61 -13.27 -0.94
N VAL A 443 19.09 -13.26 0.28
CA VAL A 443 18.68 -12.05 1.02
C VAL A 443 19.87 -11.13 1.30
N ASN A 444 20.99 -11.64 1.81
CA ASN A 444 22.16 -10.81 2.10
C ASN A 444 22.81 -10.24 0.83
N GLN A 445 22.79 -10.97 -0.29
CA GLN A 445 23.26 -10.41 -1.56
C GLN A 445 22.29 -9.39 -2.17
N PHE A 446 20.97 -9.56 -1.98
CA PHE A 446 19.96 -8.59 -2.42
C PHE A 446 19.86 -7.34 -1.51
N ALA A 447 20.27 -7.42 -0.24
CA ALA A 447 20.39 -6.26 0.66
C ALA A 447 21.31 -5.16 0.09
N LEU A 448 22.34 -5.55 -0.69
CA LEU A 448 23.17 -4.61 -1.46
C LEU A 448 22.34 -3.74 -2.41
N ALA A 449 21.39 -4.34 -3.14
CA ALA A 449 20.56 -3.60 -4.08
C ALA A 449 19.61 -2.62 -3.37
N SER A 450 19.19 -2.92 -2.13
CA SER A 450 18.45 -1.96 -1.29
C SER A 450 19.32 -0.77 -0.89
N HIS A 451 20.56 -0.98 -0.42
CA HIS A 451 21.48 0.14 -0.14
C HIS A 451 21.66 1.03 -1.37
N PHE A 452 21.88 0.43 -2.54
CA PHE A 452 22.10 1.17 -3.78
C PHE A 452 20.84 1.93 -4.26
N PHE A 453 19.66 1.30 -4.14
CA PHE A 453 18.37 1.91 -4.47
C PHE A 453 18.10 3.15 -3.64
N TRP A 454 18.23 3.04 -2.31
CA TRP A 454 17.98 4.16 -1.40
C TRP A 454 19.10 5.22 -1.43
N GLY A 455 20.34 4.83 -1.76
CA GLY A 455 21.43 5.77 -2.05
C GLY A 455 21.12 6.66 -3.27
N LEU A 456 20.68 6.07 -4.39
CA LEU A 456 20.27 6.84 -5.58
C LEU A 456 19.02 7.70 -5.32
N TRP A 457 18.01 7.15 -4.63
CA TRP A 457 16.81 7.88 -4.20
C TRP A 457 17.19 9.12 -3.39
N ALA A 458 18.11 8.98 -2.44
CA ALA A 458 18.55 10.05 -1.57
C ALA A 458 19.33 11.15 -2.33
N LEU A 459 20.17 10.78 -3.31
CA LEU A 459 20.82 11.77 -4.19
C LEU A 459 19.82 12.62 -5.00
N ILE A 460 18.70 12.03 -5.43
CA ILE A 460 17.63 12.75 -6.13
C ILE A 460 16.90 13.69 -5.14
N GLN A 461 16.53 13.17 -3.96
CA GLN A 461 15.85 13.94 -2.93
C GLN A 461 16.69 15.11 -2.42
N ALA A 462 18.02 14.98 -2.32
CA ALA A 462 18.93 16.05 -1.94
C ALA A 462 18.86 17.30 -2.86
N LYS A 463 18.35 17.18 -4.10
CA LYS A 463 18.18 18.30 -5.04
C LYS A 463 16.73 18.80 -5.17
N TYR A 464 15.74 17.96 -4.86
CA TYR A 464 14.33 18.25 -5.18
C TYR A 464 13.37 18.25 -3.99
N SER A 465 13.76 17.64 -2.87
CA SER A 465 12.98 17.63 -1.63
C SER A 465 12.97 19.00 -0.97
N THR A 466 11.92 19.27 -0.19
CA THR A 466 11.79 20.45 0.69
C THR A 466 11.64 20.05 2.16
N ILE A 467 12.04 18.82 2.50
CA ILE A 467 11.99 18.25 3.86
C ILE A 467 13.37 18.44 4.51
N ASP A 468 13.37 18.79 5.79
CA ASP A 468 14.59 19.03 6.57
C ASP A 468 15.22 17.70 7.01
N PHE A 469 16.09 17.16 6.16
CA PHE A 469 16.79 15.89 6.33
C PHE A 469 18.08 15.88 5.48
N ASP A 470 19.20 15.38 6.01
CA ASP A 470 20.46 15.30 5.25
C ASP A 470 20.45 14.12 4.27
N PHE A 471 19.69 14.27 3.18
CA PHE A 471 19.60 13.30 2.09
C PHE A 471 20.97 12.96 1.49
N LEU A 472 21.93 13.89 1.46
CA LEU A 472 23.28 13.59 0.97
C LEU A 472 24.06 12.74 1.98
N GLY A 473 24.00 13.07 3.27
CA GLY A 473 24.56 12.25 4.35
C GLY A 473 24.00 10.83 4.34
N TYR A 474 22.68 10.69 4.21
CA TYR A 474 22.03 9.40 4.07
C TYR A 474 22.49 8.64 2.83
N ALA A 475 22.62 9.31 1.67
CA ALA A 475 23.17 8.69 0.46
C ALA A 475 24.59 8.14 0.68
N ILE A 476 25.49 8.95 1.26
CA ILE A 476 26.86 8.56 1.61
C ILE A 476 26.85 7.33 2.54
N VAL A 477 26.00 7.32 3.56
CA VAL A 477 25.88 6.20 4.51
C VAL A 477 25.37 4.91 3.83
N ARG A 478 24.34 4.98 2.96
CA ARG A 478 23.88 3.80 2.20
C ARG A 478 24.97 3.28 1.25
N PHE A 479 25.68 4.15 0.51
CA PHE A 479 26.75 3.71 -0.40
C PHE A 479 27.98 3.15 0.33
N ASN A 480 28.40 3.74 1.45
CA ASN A 480 29.53 3.22 2.23
C ASN A 480 29.24 1.82 2.79
N GLN A 481 28.02 1.58 3.29
CA GLN A 481 27.63 0.25 3.74
C GLN A 481 27.50 -0.74 2.57
N TYR A 482 27.05 -0.32 1.38
CA TYR A 482 27.09 -1.15 0.17
C TYR A 482 28.51 -1.69 -0.12
N PHE A 483 29.52 -0.81 -0.22
CA PHE A 483 30.88 -1.24 -0.56
C PHE A 483 31.54 -2.09 0.53
N LYS A 484 31.25 -1.80 1.80
CA LYS A 484 31.67 -2.62 2.94
C LYS A 484 31.06 -4.03 2.85
N MET A 485 29.72 -4.13 2.84
CA MET A 485 29.01 -5.40 2.83
C MET A 485 29.27 -6.21 1.56
N LYS A 486 29.50 -5.57 0.40
CA LYS A 486 29.77 -6.26 -0.87
C LYS A 486 30.88 -7.31 -0.73
N THR A 487 31.96 -6.99 -0.02
CA THR A 487 33.08 -7.94 0.19
C THR A 487 32.64 -9.16 1.00
N GLU A 488 31.89 -8.94 2.08
CA GLU A 488 31.40 -9.99 2.98
C GLU A 488 30.39 -10.90 2.27
N VAL A 489 29.31 -10.33 1.72
CA VAL A 489 28.23 -11.11 1.09
C VAL A 489 28.65 -11.73 -0.25
N MET A 490 29.74 -11.27 -0.87
CA MET A 490 30.32 -11.94 -2.03
C MET A 490 30.91 -13.32 -1.71
N THR A 491 31.31 -13.57 -0.46
CA THR A 491 31.80 -14.89 0.00
C THR A 491 30.67 -15.92 0.19
N LEU A 492 29.42 -15.48 0.28
CA LEU A 492 28.26 -16.35 0.44
C LEU A 492 27.95 -17.10 -0.86
N THR A 493 28.05 -18.43 -0.84
CA THR A 493 27.73 -19.33 -1.94
C THR A 493 26.43 -20.08 -1.67
N LEU A 494 25.59 -20.29 -2.69
CA LEU A 494 24.43 -21.17 -2.57
C LEU A 494 24.88 -22.61 -2.25
N PRO A 495 24.19 -23.35 -1.37
CA PRO A 495 24.54 -24.74 -1.03
C PRO A 495 24.21 -25.71 -2.18
N GLU A 496 25.10 -26.68 -2.40
CA GLU A 496 25.00 -27.76 -3.41
C GLU A 496 23.70 -28.58 -3.27
#